data_AF-A0A926BZ48-F1
#
_entry.id   AF-A0A926BZ48-F1
#
_cell.length_a   1.000
_cell.length_b   1.000
_cell.length_c   1.000
_cell.angle_alpha   90.00
_cell.angle_beta   90.00
_cell.angle_gamma   90.00
#
_symmetry.space_group_name_H-M   'P 1'
#
loop_
_entity.id
_entity.type
_entity.pdbx_description
1 polymer ?
#
loop_
_entity_poly.entity_id
_entity_poly.type
_entity_poly.pdbx_seq_one_letter_code
_entity_poly.pdbx_strand_id
1 'polypeptide(L)'
;MSLAELKERIKEEVVLREGDLFEWQWRQLGLVAEAEEAGVPVGEFLAVVNEVSRAVNPYFGRISDLKIKVADLARLQRKKLTEPQISQIVADATRLQLPPDFVKTRWIPAILAAVPEPEDPPAAPITPQPPVVPATEQVAQPVPVAQTPPVRASIPPSAPPVDGADRDAVTRKVHQFLDEYVADKHIPTRVLKPLFLATNFDEAILAETVLGYLSANFYAAETPVRGETLKDNLLSTDWRHLSWWEPAPGPSPAPVVAVVTTPRGSSDSSIIGMAVVAVGLLIGAAWWVTKGRPAEPPKNIPATVQTTDSVPSARAGKKPTRRKPRSPQKSPSGAHRQ
;
A
#
# COMPACT_ATOMS: atom_id res chain seq x y z
N MET A 1 19.74 17.39 1.80
CA MET A 1 19.71 15.92 1.56
C MET A 1 20.33 15.64 0.20
N SER A 2 21.07 14.54 0.02
CA SER A 2 21.63 14.17 -1.29
C SER A 2 20.65 13.34 -2.13
N LEU A 3 20.82 13.31 -3.46
CA LEU A 3 19.98 12.49 -4.34
C LEU A 3 20.08 10.99 -4.03
N ALA A 4 21.24 10.53 -3.57
CA ALA A 4 21.43 9.13 -3.14
C ALA A 4 20.62 8.83 -1.87
N GLU A 5 20.67 9.72 -0.87
CA GLU A 5 19.82 9.61 0.33
C GLU A 5 18.34 9.62 -0.03
N LEU A 6 17.91 10.46 -0.99
CA LEU A 6 16.52 10.53 -1.43
C LEU A 6 16.07 9.20 -2.06
N LYS A 7 16.89 8.62 -2.94
CA LYS A 7 16.60 7.32 -3.55
C LYS A 7 16.49 6.21 -2.50
N GLU A 8 17.37 6.21 -1.50
CA GLU A 8 17.30 5.27 -0.39
C GLU A 8 16.02 5.48 0.44
N ARG A 9 15.66 6.71 0.78
CA ARG A 9 14.45 7.00 1.56
C ARG A 9 13.16 6.69 0.81
N ILE A 10 13.12 6.96 -0.50
CA ILE A 10 12.03 6.50 -1.38
C ILE A 10 11.96 4.97 -1.32
N LYS A 11 13.08 4.27 -1.51
CA LYS A 11 13.13 2.80 -1.45
C LYS A 11 12.58 2.26 -0.13
N GLU A 12 12.97 2.85 0.99
CA GLU A 12 12.47 2.49 2.32
C GLU A 12 10.93 2.62 2.40
N GLU A 13 10.37 3.74 1.94
CA GLU A 13 8.92 3.96 1.97
C GLU A 13 8.17 3.02 1.01
N VAL A 14 8.69 2.78 -0.21
CA VAL A 14 8.11 1.80 -1.13
C VAL A 14 8.08 0.41 -0.47
N VAL A 15 9.15 0.00 0.21
CA VAL A 15 9.21 -1.30 0.89
C VAL A 15 8.26 -1.36 2.10
N LEU A 16 8.18 -0.28 2.88
CA LEU A 16 7.33 -0.21 4.07
C LEU A 16 5.84 -0.27 3.72
N ARG A 17 5.45 0.29 2.57
CA ARG A 17 4.07 0.34 2.06
C ARG A 17 3.80 -0.65 0.93
N GLU A 18 4.69 -1.61 0.71
CA GLU A 18 4.53 -2.68 -0.28
C GLU A 18 4.31 -2.19 -1.73
N GLY A 19 4.82 -1.00 -2.06
CA GLY A 19 4.65 -0.38 -3.38
C GLY A 19 3.32 0.33 -3.58
N ASP A 20 2.41 0.33 -2.60
CA ASP A 20 1.12 1.02 -2.69
C ASP A 20 1.24 2.46 -2.16
N LEU A 21 1.88 3.31 -2.95
CA LEU A 21 2.06 4.73 -2.63
C LEU A 21 1.53 5.64 -3.75
N PHE A 22 0.43 6.34 -3.46
CA PHE A 22 -0.15 7.35 -4.33
C PHE A 22 0.63 8.68 -4.28
N GLU A 23 0.55 9.50 -5.34
CA GLU A 23 1.22 10.81 -5.43
C GLU A 23 1.03 11.69 -4.18
N TRP A 24 -0.19 11.72 -3.65
CA TRP A 24 -0.51 12.54 -2.48
C TRP A 24 0.18 12.04 -1.19
N GLN A 25 0.43 10.74 -1.06
CA GLN A 25 1.11 10.16 0.11
C GLN A 25 2.58 10.58 0.13
N TRP A 26 3.22 10.64 -1.04
CA TRP A 26 4.59 11.16 -1.16
C TRP A 26 4.70 12.61 -0.69
N ARG A 27 3.68 13.43 -0.93
CA ARG A 27 3.61 14.82 -0.44
C ARG A 27 3.43 14.88 1.07
N GLN A 28 2.58 14.02 1.65
CA GLN A 28 2.38 13.95 3.10
C GLN A 28 3.63 13.49 3.85
N LEU A 29 4.43 12.62 3.25
CA LEU A 29 5.71 12.16 3.81
C LEU A 29 6.81 13.23 3.75
N GLY A 30 6.56 14.38 3.11
CA GLY A 30 7.56 15.43 2.93
C GLY A 30 8.63 15.12 1.89
N LEU A 31 8.61 13.94 1.27
CA LEU A 31 9.62 13.48 0.30
C LEU A 31 9.70 14.36 -0.95
N VAL A 32 8.60 15.02 -1.32
CA VAL A 32 8.60 15.98 -2.43
C VAL A 32 9.39 17.24 -2.07
N ALA A 33 9.30 17.72 -0.83
CA ALA A 33 10.10 18.87 -0.37
C ALA A 33 11.58 18.49 -0.21
N GLU A 34 11.84 17.30 0.34
CA GLU A 34 13.20 16.73 0.41
C GLU A 34 13.82 16.56 -0.98
N ALA A 35 13.02 16.23 -2.00
CA ALA A 35 13.47 16.15 -3.39
C ALA A 35 13.86 17.51 -3.97
N GLU A 36 13.09 18.56 -3.69
CA GLU A 36 13.43 19.93 -4.09
C GLU A 36 14.75 20.38 -3.43
N GLU A 37 14.96 20.07 -2.15
CA GLU A 37 16.22 20.33 -1.45
C GLU A 37 17.41 19.58 -2.06
N ALA A 38 17.17 18.38 -2.61
CA ALA A 38 18.16 17.59 -3.33
C ALA A 38 18.39 18.08 -4.77
N GLY A 39 17.70 19.14 -5.21
CA GLY A 39 17.78 19.71 -6.56
C GLY A 39 16.98 18.95 -7.62
N VAL A 40 16.08 18.06 -7.21
CA VAL A 40 15.17 17.34 -8.11
C VAL A 40 13.87 18.14 -8.23
N PRO A 41 13.50 18.64 -9.42
CA PRO A 41 12.25 19.35 -9.58
C PRO A 41 11.06 18.40 -9.34
N VAL A 42 9.95 18.92 -8.80
CA VAL A 42 8.75 18.13 -8.49
C VAL A 42 8.23 17.33 -9.69
N GLY A 43 8.38 17.87 -10.91
CA GLY A 43 8.01 17.16 -12.14
C GLY A 43 8.86 15.92 -12.44
N GLU A 44 10.09 15.85 -11.95
CA GLU A 44 11.01 14.71 -12.10
C GLU A 44 10.97 13.75 -10.91
N PHE A 45 10.42 14.18 -9.76
CA PHE A 45 10.31 13.34 -8.56
C PHE A 45 9.62 11.99 -8.84
N LEU A 46 8.50 12.00 -9.57
CA LEU A 46 7.80 10.76 -9.94
C LEU A 46 8.63 9.86 -10.86
N ALA A 47 9.50 10.42 -11.69
CA ALA A 47 10.43 9.63 -12.50
C ALA A 47 11.46 8.92 -11.61
N VAL A 48 11.99 9.61 -10.59
CA VAL A 48 12.88 9.02 -9.58
C VAL A 48 12.17 7.93 -8.78
N VAL A 49 10.92 8.16 -8.34
CA VAL A 49 10.11 7.15 -7.66
C VAL A 49 9.90 5.92 -8.53
N ASN A 50 9.59 6.11 -9.82
CA ASN A 50 9.40 5.01 -10.77
C ASN A 50 10.71 4.24 -11.04
N GLU A 51 11.84 4.94 -11.16
CA GLU A 51 13.17 4.33 -11.27
C GLU A 51 13.47 3.43 -10.07
N VAL A 52 13.29 3.95 -8.85
CA VAL A 52 13.51 3.20 -7.60
C VAL A 52 12.54 2.03 -7.50
N SER A 53 11.26 2.26 -7.79
CA SER A 53 10.22 1.21 -7.72
C SER A 53 10.54 0.07 -8.69
N ARG A 54 11.00 0.37 -9.91
CA ARG A 54 11.44 -0.64 -10.88
C ARG A 54 12.67 -1.42 -10.41
N ALA A 55 13.59 -0.76 -9.72
CA ALA A 55 14.77 -1.42 -9.15
C ALA A 55 14.39 -2.40 -8.03
N VAL A 56 13.38 -2.05 -7.22
CA VAL A 56 12.91 -2.88 -6.09
C VAL A 56 11.92 -3.94 -6.54
N ASN A 57 11.17 -3.73 -7.63
CA ASN A 57 10.13 -4.63 -8.15
C ASN A 57 10.51 -6.13 -8.15
N PRO A 58 11.70 -6.54 -8.65
CA PRO A 58 12.11 -7.94 -8.70
C PRO A 58 12.35 -8.59 -7.32
N TYR A 59 12.46 -7.78 -6.27
CA TYR A 59 12.72 -8.24 -4.91
C TYR A 59 11.45 -8.32 -4.07
N PHE A 60 10.35 -7.66 -4.46
CA PHE A 60 9.13 -7.59 -3.64
C PHE A 60 8.56 -8.95 -3.23
N GLY A 61 8.53 -9.94 -4.13
CA GLY A 61 8.09 -11.28 -3.77
C GLY A 61 8.90 -11.86 -2.60
N ARG A 62 10.23 -11.77 -2.68
CA ARG A 62 11.13 -12.25 -1.62
C ARG A 62 11.08 -11.40 -0.35
N ILE A 63 10.88 -10.10 -0.48
CA ILE A 63 10.71 -9.18 0.66
C ILE A 63 9.40 -9.51 1.39
N SER A 64 8.33 -9.82 0.66
CA SER A 64 7.04 -10.25 1.21
C SER A 64 7.16 -11.61 1.91
N ASP A 65 7.82 -12.59 1.28
CA ASP A 65 8.11 -13.88 1.91
C ASP A 65 8.90 -13.73 3.21
N LEU A 66 9.90 -12.84 3.22
CA LEU A 66 10.68 -12.52 4.42
C LEU A 66 9.81 -11.84 5.47
N LYS A 67 8.94 -10.90 5.10
CA LYS A 67 7.98 -10.24 6.00
C LYS A 67 7.05 -11.25 6.68
N ILE A 68 6.50 -12.20 5.91
CA ILE A 68 5.65 -13.29 6.43
C ILE A 68 6.45 -14.12 7.43
N LYS A 69 7.68 -14.53 7.08
CA LYS A 69 8.56 -15.28 7.98
C LYS A 69 8.85 -14.52 9.29
N VAL A 70 9.09 -13.21 9.23
CA VAL A 70 9.29 -12.37 10.42
C VAL A 70 8.02 -12.31 11.26
N ALA A 71 6.85 -12.12 10.63
CA ALA A 71 5.57 -12.09 11.32
C ALA A 71 5.26 -13.43 12.00
N ASP A 72 5.55 -14.56 11.36
CA ASP A 72 5.35 -15.89 11.94
C ASP A 72 6.31 -16.17 13.10
N LEU A 73 7.58 -15.79 12.98
CA LEU A 73 8.54 -15.85 14.09
C LEU A 73 8.09 -14.97 15.26
N ALA A 74 7.59 -13.77 14.97
CA ALA A 74 7.06 -12.86 15.97
C ALA A 74 5.81 -13.44 16.67
N ARG A 75 4.89 -14.06 15.93
CA ARG A 75 3.73 -14.75 16.51
C ARG A 75 4.17 -15.89 17.43
N LEU A 76 5.07 -16.75 16.95
CA LEU A 76 5.59 -17.89 17.71
C LEU A 76 6.28 -17.46 19.01
N GLN A 77 7.01 -16.33 18.98
CA GLN A 77 7.76 -15.82 20.12
C GLN A 77 7.05 -14.70 20.90
N ARG A 78 5.73 -14.53 20.70
CA ARG A 78 4.93 -13.50 21.39
C ARG A 78 5.56 -12.10 21.29
N LYS A 79 5.89 -11.69 20.07
CA LYS A 79 6.54 -10.42 19.69
C LYS A 79 7.97 -10.21 20.23
N LYS A 80 8.61 -11.22 20.83
CA LYS A 80 9.98 -11.15 21.33
C LYS A 80 10.97 -11.83 20.38
N LEU A 81 11.47 -11.10 19.39
CA LEU A 81 12.57 -11.60 18.54
C LEU A 81 13.90 -11.51 19.29
N THR A 82 14.70 -12.58 19.22
CA THR A 82 16.05 -12.62 19.81
C THR A 82 17.06 -11.90 18.90
N GLU A 83 18.12 -11.33 19.47
CA GLU A 83 19.21 -10.68 18.71
C GLU A 83 19.80 -11.53 17.57
N PRO A 84 20.06 -12.85 17.73
CA PRO A 84 20.52 -13.68 16.60
C PRO A 84 19.47 -13.80 15.49
N GLN A 85 18.18 -13.82 15.80
CA GLN A 85 17.13 -13.83 14.78
C GLN A 85 17.05 -12.48 14.06
N ILE A 86 17.14 -11.37 14.79
CA ILE A 86 17.20 -10.02 14.19
C ILE A 86 18.40 -9.94 13.25
N SER A 87 19.57 -10.40 13.68
CA SER A 87 20.78 -10.43 12.84
C SER A 87 20.61 -11.28 11.59
N GLN A 88 19.96 -12.44 11.69
CA GLN A 88 19.66 -13.30 10.53
C GLN A 88 18.67 -12.63 9.57
N ILE A 89 17.60 -12.01 10.09
CA ILE A 89 16.61 -11.27 9.29
C ILE A 89 17.28 -10.11 8.57
N VAL A 90 18.16 -9.36 9.25
CA VAL A 90 18.94 -8.27 8.66
C VAL A 90 19.84 -8.79 7.55
N ALA A 91 20.55 -9.90 7.76
CA ALA A 91 21.40 -10.49 6.73
C ALA A 91 20.60 -10.93 5.50
N ASP A 92 19.43 -11.55 5.70
CA ASP A 92 18.53 -11.95 4.62
C ASP A 92 17.95 -10.73 3.89
N ALA A 93 17.58 -9.67 4.60
CA ALA A 93 17.07 -8.42 4.04
C ALA A 93 18.16 -7.65 3.26
N THR A 94 19.41 -7.64 3.73
CA THR A 94 20.54 -7.02 3.03
C THR A 94 20.83 -7.73 1.71
N ARG A 95 20.64 -9.06 1.61
CA ARG A 95 20.70 -9.79 0.33
C ARG A 95 19.60 -9.36 -0.65
N LEU A 96 18.51 -8.78 -0.16
CA LEU A 96 17.42 -8.21 -0.93
C LEU A 96 17.60 -6.69 -1.16
N GLN A 97 18.81 -6.16 -0.96
CA GLN A 97 19.17 -4.75 -1.14
C GLN A 97 18.49 -3.77 -0.16
N LEU A 98 17.99 -4.27 0.97
CA LEU A 98 17.47 -3.42 2.04
C LEU A 98 18.59 -2.94 2.97
N PRO A 99 18.62 -1.65 3.34
CA PRO A 99 19.60 -1.13 4.28
C PRO A 99 19.46 -1.81 5.66
N PRO A 100 20.56 -2.23 6.30
CA PRO A 100 20.49 -2.94 7.57
C PRO A 100 19.90 -2.07 8.69
N ASP A 101 20.20 -0.77 8.68
CA ASP A 101 19.69 0.19 9.68
C ASP A 101 18.18 0.38 9.54
N PHE A 102 17.67 0.52 8.31
CA PHE A 102 16.24 0.56 8.02
C PHE A 102 15.51 -0.68 8.54
N VAL A 103 16.09 -1.87 8.29
CA VAL A 103 15.52 -3.15 8.70
C VAL A 103 15.37 -3.22 10.22
N LYS A 104 16.42 -2.86 10.96
CA LYS A 104 16.42 -2.91 12.43
C LYS A 104 15.50 -1.87 13.07
N THR A 105 15.52 -0.64 12.56
CA THR A 105 14.91 0.51 13.24
C THR A 105 13.48 0.78 12.83
N ARG A 106 13.09 0.49 11.58
CA ARG A 106 11.76 0.82 11.04
C ARG A 106 11.00 -0.42 10.60
N TRP A 107 11.62 -1.29 9.79
CA TRP A 107 10.90 -2.39 9.14
C TRP A 107 10.47 -3.50 10.11
N ILE A 108 11.39 -4.07 10.90
CA ILE A 108 11.05 -5.10 11.90
C ILE A 108 10.04 -4.57 12.92
N PRO A 109 10.25 -3.39 13.54
CA PRO A 109 9.26 -2.83 14.48
C PRO A 109 7.88 -2.62 13.86
N ALA A 110 7.81 -2.16 12.60
CA ALA A 110 6.53 -2.00 11.90
C ALA A 110 5.81 -3.35 11.70
N ILE A 111 6.55 -4.42 11.39
CA ILE A 111 5.98 -5.77 11.28
C ILE A 111 5.47 -6.25 12.65
N LEU A 112 6.26 -6.06 13.71
CA LEU A 112 5.87 -6.46 15.08
C LEU A 112 4.62 -5.72 15.57
N ALA A 113 4.47 -4.44 15.21
CA ALA A 113 3.29 -3.65 15.55
C ALA A 113 2.03 -4.15 14.83
N ALA A 114 2.16 -4.69 13.61
CA ALA A 114 1.04 -5.24 12.84
C ALA A 114 0.62 -6.65 13.27
N VAL A 115 1.44 -7.37 14.05
CA VAL A 115 1.08 -8.70 14.54
C VAL A 115 0.05 -8.57 15.67
N PRO A 116 -1.13 -9.23 15.58
CA PRO A 116 -2.11 -9.25 16.66
C PRO A 116 -1.45 -9.73 17.96
N GLU A 117 -1.70 -9.02 19.07
CA GLU A 117 -1.27 -9.51 20.37
C GLU A 117 -2.03 -10.80 20.68
N PRO A 118 -1.38 -11.90 21.07
CA PRO A 118 -2.11 -13.04 21.58
C PRO A 118 -2.89 -12.55 22.80
N GLU A 119 -4.22 -12.53 22.71
CA GLU A 119 -5.08 -12.31 23.87
C GLU A 119 -4.60 -13.27 24.97
N ASP A 120 -4.24 -12.71 26.12
CA ASP A 120 -3.92 -13.51 27.29
C ASP A 120 -5.07 -14.52 27.50
N PRO A 121 -4.78 -15.80 27.79
CA PRO A 121 -5.85 -16.74 28.11
C PRO A 121 -6.69 -16.14 29.24
N PRO A 122 -8.03 -16.24 29.17
CA PRO A 122 -8.94 -15.60 30.11
C PRO A 122 -8.47 -15.94 31.52
N ALA A 123 -8.19 -14.89 32.30
CA ALA A 123 -7.85 -15.01 33.70
C ALA A 123 -8.84 -16.01 34.34
N ALA A 124 -8.31 -17.12 34.84
CA ALA A 124 -9.10 -18.09 35.58
C ALA A 124 -9.91 -17.32 36.65
N PRO A 125 -11.19 -17.67 36.88
CA PRO A 125 -12.05 -16.96 37.82
C PRO A 125 -11.36 -16.88 39.18
N ILE A 126 -11.16 -15.65 39.62
CA ILE A 126 -10.55 -15.30 40.90
C ILE A 126 -11.48 -15.87 41.98
N THR A 127 -11.10 -16.97 42.61
CA THR A 127 -11.79 -17.48 43.80
C THR A 127 -11.64 -16.43 44.91
N PRO A 128 -12.73 -15.90 45.50
CA PRO A 128 -12.64 -14.91 46.55
C PRO A 128 -12.01 -15.52 47.81
N GLN A 129 -10.84 -15.04 48.22
CA GLN A 129 -10.32 -15.28 49.57
C GLN A 129 -11.05 -14.36 50.57
N PRO A 130 -11.44 -14.88 51.76
CA PRO A 130 -12.17 -14.13 52.78
C PRO A 130 -11.27 -13.13 53.55
N PRO A 131 -11.87 -12.09 54.18
CA PRO A 131 -11.14 -10.94 54.71
C PRO A 131 -10.54 -11.24 56.08
N VAL A 132 -9.29 -10.83 56.31
CA VAL A 132 -8.71 -10.72 57.65
C VAL A 132 -8.15 -9.31 57.84
N VAL A 133 -8.76 -8.60 58.77
CA VAL A 133 -8.34 -7.35 59.46
C VAL A 133 -8.43 -7.71 60.96
N PRO A 134 -7.84 -7.02 61.98
CA PRO A 134 -7.08 -5.75 62.06
C PRO A 134 -5.79 -5.79 62.93
N ALA A 135 -4.93 -4.76 62.85
CA ALA A 135 -4.32 -4.03 64.00
C ALA A 135 -3.33 -2.95 63.50
N THR A 136 -3.65 -1.65 63.52
CA THR A 136 -3.44 -0.62 64.57
C THR A 136 -2.07 0.09 64.49
N GLU A 137 -2.13 1.44 64.49
CA GLU A 137 -1.08 2.43 64.86
C GLU A 137 0.09 2.64 63.86
N GLN A 138 0.54 3.85 63.48
CA GLN A 138 0.60 5.14 64.17
C GLN A 138 1.03 6.29 63.21
N VAL A 139 0.59 7.51 63.55
CA VAL A 139 1.28 8.84 63.45
C VAL A 139 1.36 9.59 62.10
N ALA A 140 0.46 10.59 62.02
CA ALA A 140 0.60 11.99 61.60
C ALA A 140 1.84 12.48 60.81
N GLN A 141 1.58 13.15 59.68
CA GLN A 141 1.80 14.62 59.56
C GLN A 141 1.09 15.20 58.31
N PRO A 142 0.54 16.43 58.38
CA PRO A 142 -0.13 17.11 57.27
C PRO A 142 0.84 18.03 56.52
N VAL A 143 0.77 18.04 55.19
CA VAL A 143 1.32 19.13 54.37
C VAL A 143 0.28 19.50 53.31
N PRO A 144 -0.20 20.75 53.28
CA PRO A 144 -1.10 21.24 52.24
C PRO A 144 -0.27 21.76 51.05
N VAL A 145 -0.83 21.72 49.83
CA VAL A 145 -0.85 22.82 48.83
C VAL A 145 -1.21 22.26 47.43
N ALA A 146 -2.21 22.92 46.82
CA ALA A 146 -2.53 23.02 45.39
C ALA A 146 -3.01 21.76 44.64
N GLN A 147 -4.32 21.50 44.73
CA GLN A 147 -5.06 20.88 43.62
C GLN A 147 -5.33 21.93 42.54
N THR A 148 -4.73 21.74 41.37
CA THR A 148 -5.12 22.39 40.12
C THR A 148 -6.35 21.65 39.57
N PRO A 149 -7.43 22.33 39.17
CA PRO A 149 -8.64 21.67 38.66
C PRO A 149 -8.44 21.15 37.23
N PRO A 150 -8.86 19.92 36.89
CA PRO A 150 -9.09 19.59 35.50
C PRO A 150 -10.41 20.23 35.04
N VAL A 151 -10.29 21.06 34.02
CA VAL A 151 -11.40 21.61 33.23
C VAL A 151 -12.27 20.44 32.77
N ARG A 152 -13.47 20.37 33.33
CA ARG A 152 -14.55 19.49 32.89
C ARG A 152 -14.97 19.96 31.50
N ALA A 153 -14.50 19.29 30.46
CA ALA A 153 -15.00 19.48 29.11
C ALA A 153 -16.50 19.20 29.12
N SER A 154 -17.27 20.21 28.76
CA SER A 154 -18.71 20.14 28.53
C SER A 154 -18.99 19.08 27.48
N ILE A 155 -19.60 17.97 27.90
CA ILE A 155 -20.22 16.98 27.03
C ILE A 155 -21.39 17.68 26.33
N PRO A 156 -21.46 17.74 24.99
CA PRO A 156 -22.68 18.17 24.31
C PRO A 156 -23.78 17.14 24.54
N PRO A 157 -25.07 17.56 24.61
CA PRO A 157 -26.17 16.67 24.95
C PRO A 157 -26.30 15.54 23.91
N SER A 158 -26.37 14.30 24.41
CA SER A 158 -26.74 13.12 23.66
C SER A 158 -27.99 13.39 22.82
N ALA A 159 -27.85 13.20 21.50
CA ALA A 159 -28.97 13.00 20.59
C ALA A 159 -29.83 11.80 21.06
N PRO A 160 -31.14 11.79 20.75
CA PRO A 160 -32.04 10.70 21.12
C PRO A 160 -31.59 9.36 20.51
N PRO A 161 -31.93 8.22 21.13
CA PRO A 161 -31.68 6.90 20.55
C PRO A 161 -32.48 6.78 19.25
N VAL A 162 -31.76 6.75 18.13
CA VAL A 162 -32.35 6.47 16.82
C VAL A 162 -32.68 4.98 16.79
N ASP A 163 -33.93 4.64 16.49
CA ASP A 163 -34.45 3.28 16.45
C ASP A 163 -33.60 2.40 15.52
N GLY A 164 -33.11 1.26 16.05
CA GLY A 164 -32.23 0.35 15.31
C GLY A 164 -32.82 -0.18 14.00
N ALA A 165 -34.16 -0.18 13.87
CA ALA A 165 -34.87 -0.57 12.66
C ALA A 165 -34.56 0.33 11.45
N ASP A 166 -34.31 1.62 11.69
CA ASP A 166 -34.00 2.58 10.62
C ASP A 166 -32.60 2.34 10.06
N ARG A 167 -31.62 2.01 10.92
CA ARG A 167 -30.25 1.68 10.50
C ARG A 167 -30.17 0.45 9.60
N ASP A 168 -30.95 -0.58 9.91
CA ASP A 168 -31.01 -1.79 9.07
C ASP A 168 -31.64 -1.50 7.70
N ALA A 169 -32.64 -0.60 7.65
CA ALA A 169 -33.22 -0.14 6.40
C ALA A 169 -32.21 0.65 5.56
N VAL A 170 -31.44 1.56 6.19
CA VAL A 170 -30.34 2.29 5.51
C VAL A 170 -29.31 1.32 4.95
N THR A 171 -28.84 0.38 5.77
CA THR A 171 -27.82 -0.61 5.37
C THR A 171 -28.27 -1.41 4.17
N ARG A 172 -29.49 -1.96 4.19
CA ARG A 172 -30.03 -2.70 3.04
C ARG A 172 -30.09 -1.84 1.77
N LYS A 173 -30.46 -0.57 1.89
CA LYS A 173 -30.56 0.32 0.72
C LYS A 173 -29.19 0.68 0.14
N VAL A 174 -28.21 0.94 1.01
CA VAL A 174 -26.81 1.18 0.62
C VAL A 174 -26.25 -0.03 -0.13
N HIS A 175 -26.38 -1.23 0.45
CA HIS A 175 -25.96 -2.47 -0.20
C HIS A 175 -26.64 -2.66 -1.56
N GLN A 176 -27.98 -2.59 -1.61
CA GLN A 176 -28.72 -2.73 -2.86
C GLN A 176 -28.22 -1.81 -3.97
N PHE A 177 -27.88 -0.55 -3.62
CA PHE A 177 -27.49 0.45 -4.59
C PHE A 177 -26.02 0.34 -5.01
N LEU A 178 -25.12 -0.03 -4.08
CA LEU A 178 -23.68 -0.10 -4.35
C LEU A 178 -23.23 -1.45 -4.91
N ASP A 179 -23.96 -2.54 -4.63
CA ASP A 179 -23.64 -3.88 -5.14
C ASP A 179 -23.59 -3.94 -6.68
N GLU A 180 -24.37 -3.09 -7.37
CA GLU A 180 -24.35 -2.97 -8.83
C GLU A 180 -22.97 -2.54 -9.38
N TYR A 181 -22.16 -1.84 -8.57
CA TYR A 181 -20.86 -1.29 -8.95
C TYR A 181 -19.68 -2.15 -8.48
N VAL A 182 -19.95 -3.27 -7.80
CA VAL A 182 -18.91 -4.21 -7.35
C VAL A 182 -18.24 -4.87 -8.55
N ALA A 183 -19.00 -5.20 -9.59
CA ALA A 183 -18.47 -5.79 -10.82
C ALA A 183 -17.48 -4.86 -11.55
N ASP A 184 -17.74 -3.55 -11.52
CA ASP A 184 -16.92 -2.54 -12.19
C ASP A 184 -15.67 -2.14 -11.40
N LYS A 185 -15.53 -2.61 -10.14
CA LYS A 185 -14.43 -2.28 -9.23
C LYS A 185 -14.22 -0.76 -9.02
N HIS A 186 -15.22 0.04 -9.33
CA HIS A 186 -15.16 1.50 -9.30
C HIS A 186 -16.54 2.09 -9.03
N ILE A 187 -16.65 2.89 -7.97
CA ILE A 187 -17.86 3.60 -7.56
C ILE A 187 -17.61 5.09 -7.77
N PRO A 188 -18.14 5.69 -8.86
CA PRO A 188 -17.93 7.10 -9.12
C PRO A 188 -18.80 7.95 -8.20
N THR A 189 -18.31 9.13 -7.81
CA THR A 189 -18.98 10.12 -6.95
C THR A 189 -20.40 10.43 -7.43
N ARG A 190 -20.61 10.48 -8.75
CA ARG A 190 -21.92 10.76 -9.37
C ARG A 190 -23.01 9.77 -8.98
N VAL A 191 -22.64 8.57 -8.53
CA VAL A 191 -23.54 7.50 -8.07
C VAL A 191 -23.91 7.72 -6.60
N LEU A 192 -22.95 8.16 -5.78
CA LEU A 192 -23.20 8.48 -4.37
C LEU A 192 -24.11 9.71 -4.18
N LYS A 193 -24.04 10.71 -5.07
CA LYS A 193 -24.88 11.92 -4.98
C LYS A 193 -26.39 11.62 -4.92
N PRO A 194 -26.97 10.81 -5.84
CA PRO A 194 -28.36 10.37 -5.77
C PRO A 194 -28.71 9.69 -4.44
N LEU A 195 -27.81 8.88 -3.87
CA LEU A 195 -28.07 8.18 -2.61
C LEU A 195 -28.29 9.17 -1.45
N PHE A 196 -27.52 10.26 -1.39
CA PHE A 196 -27.70 11.31 -0.39
C PHE A 196 -28.87 12.27 -0.68
N LEU A 197 -29.39 12.31 -1.91
CA LEU A 197 -30.49 13.19 -2.30
C LEU A 197 -31.85 12.50 -2.30
N ALA A 198 -31.89 11.21 -2.66
CA ALA A 198 -33.13 10.46 -2.89
C ALA A 198 -33.71 9.86 -1.61
N THR A 199 -32.95 9.85 -0.51
CA THR A 199 -33.28 9.08 0.68
C THR A 199 -33.54 10.01 1.86
N ASN A 200 -34.72 9.87 2.48
CA ASN A 200 -35.13 10.64 3.66
C ASN A 200 -34.47 10.12 4.95
N PHE A 201 -33.23 9.65 4.87
CA PHE A 201 -32.49 9.15 6.03
C PHE A 201 -31.67 10.27 6.67
N ASP A 202 -31.34 10.09 7.94
CA ASP A 202 -30.36 10.93 8.62
C ASP A 202 -29.03 10.87 7.84
N GLU A 203 -28.55 12.04 7.44
CA GLU A 203 -27.34 12.20 6.64
C GLU A 203 -26.10 11.61 7.33
N ALA A 204 -25.99 11.75 8.65
CA ALA A 204 -24.87 11.22 9.42
C ALA A 204 -24.88 9.68 9.42
N ILE A 205 -26.05 9.08 9.65
CA ILE A 205 -26.21 7.61 9.64
C ILE A 205 -25.95 7.06 8.25
N LEU A 206 -26.46 7.71 7.21
CA LEU A 206 -26.22 7.29 5.82
C LEU A 206 -24.74 7.36 5.47
N ALA A 207 -24.06 8.46 5.83
CA ALA A 207 -22.64 8.63 5.56
C ALA A 207 -21.78 7.58 6.28
N GLU A 208 -22.05 7.30 7.55
CA GLU A 208 -21.37 6.22 8.30
C GLU A 208 -21.60 4.85 7.65
N THR A 209 -22.83 4.57 7.22
CA THR A 209 -23.19 3.29 6.59
C THR A 209 -22.50 3.11 5.24
N VAL A 210 -22.44 4.16 4.42
CA VAL A 210 -21.71 4.15 3.14
C VAL A 210 -20.22 3.94 3.37
N LEU A 211 -19.61 4.63 4.34
CA LEU A 211 -18.20 4.43 4.69
C LEU A 211 -17.95 2.99 5.18
N GLY A 212 -18.84 2.45 6.01
CA GLY A 212 -18.80 1.06 6.47
C GLY A 212 -18.83 0.07 5.30
N TYR A 213 -19.71 0.29 4.33
CA TYR A 213 -19.78 -0.53 3.12
C TYR A 213 -18.49 -0.47 2.30
N LEU A 214 -17.97 0.74 2.04
CA LEU A 214 -16.77 0.94 1.23
C LEU A 214 -15.55 0.27 1.87
N SER A 215 -15.38 0.42 3.18
CA SER A 215 -14.28 -0.21 3.93
C SER A 215 -14.41 -1.73 4.01
N ALA A 216 -15.62 -2.27 4.20
CA ALA A 216 -15.87 -3.72 4.21
C ALA A 216 -15.59 -4.39 2.86
N ASN A 217 -15.74 -3.64 1.75
CA ASN A 217 -15.50 -4.12 0.39
C ASN A 217 -14.18 -3.60 -0.20
N PHE A 218 -13.23 -3.18 0.63
CA PHE A 218 -11.87 -2.78 0.21
C PHE A 218 -11.82 -1.67 -0.85
N TYR A 219 -12.73 -0.70 -0.79
CA TYR A 219 -12.66 0.50 -1.62
C TYR A 219 -11.80 1.58 -0.96
N ALA A 220 -11.00 2.26 -1.78
CA ALA A 220 -10.20 3.41 -1.37
C ALA A 220 -10.50 4.63 -2.23
N ALA A 221 -10.36 5.81 -1.63
CA ALA A 221 -10.48 7.10 -2.32
C ALA A 221 -9.36 7.27 -3.38
N GLU A 222 -9.73 7.62 -4.61
CA GLU A 222 -8.78 7.85 -5.71
C GLU A 222 -8.02 9.17 -5.54
N THR A 223 -8.64 10.16 -4.90
CA THR A 223 -8.08 11.48 -4.61
C THR A 223 -8.21 11.80 -3.13
N PRO A 224 -7.35 12.68 -2.58
CA PRO A 224 -7.45 13.07 -1.18
C PRO A 224 -8.83 13.68 -0.91
N VAL A 225 -9.50 13.15 0.12
CA VAL A 225 -10.81 13.62 0.55
C VAL A 225 -10.76 15.11 0.90
N ARG A 226 -11.80 15.85 0.51
CA ARG A 226 -11.96 17.28 0.78
C ARG A 226 -13.34 17.55 1.33
N GLY A 227 -13.42 18.13 2.52
CA GLY A 227 -14.69 18.46 3.14
C GLY A 227 -14.58 18.60 4.64
N GLU A 228 -15.53 19.33 5.24
CA GLU A 228 -15.66 19.43 6.69
C GLU A 228 -16.57 18.33 7.24
N THR A 229 -17.47 17.79 6.41
CA THR A 229 -18.41 16.75 6.80
C THR A 229 -18.05 15.40 6.17
N LEU A 230 -18.50 14.29 6.78
CA LEU A 230 -18.28 12.95 6.25
C LEU A 230 -18.91 12.77 4.86
N LYS A 231 -20.10 13.35 4.64
CA LYS A 231 -20.75 13.37 3.33
C LYS A 231 -19.89 14.08 2.29
N ASP A 232 -19.37 15.27 2.59
CA ASP A 232 -18.53 16.01 1.65
C ASP A 232 -17.28 15.20 1.30
N ASN A 233 -16.67 14.56 2.29
CA ASN A 233 -15.53 13.67 2.08
C ASN A 233 -15.88 12.50 1.14
N LEU A 234 -17.01 11.81 1.38
CA LEU A 234 -17.49 10.73 0.52
C LEU A 234 -17.80 11.19 -0.91
N LEU A 235 -18.28 12.44 -1.06
CA LEU A 235 -18.66 13.04 -2.33
C LEU A 235 -17.53 13.85 -3.01
N SER A 236 -16.33 13.88 -2.43
CA SER A 236 -15.19 14.64 -2.96
C SER A 236 -14.31 13.84 -3.93
N THR A 237 -14.46 12.52 -3.94
CA THR A 237 -13.58 11.60 -4.64
C THR A 237 -14.32 10.37 -5.14
N ASP A 238 -13.80 9.81 -6.22
CA ASP A 238 -14.23 8.52 -6.74
C ASP A 238 -13.57 7.39 -5.92
N TRP A 239 -14.24 6.24 -5.85
CA TRP A 239 -13.82 5.12 -5.01
C TRP A 239 -13.44 3.93 -5.87
N ARG A 240 -12.24 3.38 -5.67
CA ARG A 240 -11.73 2.22 -6.42
C ARG A 240 -11.48 1.05 -5.51
N HIS A 241 -11.86 -0.14 -5.98
CA HIS A 241 -11.57 -1.38 -5.27
C HIS A 241 -10.06 -1.65 -5.31
N LEU A 242 -9.48 -1.97 -4.17
CA LEU A 242 -8.07 -2.36 -4.03
C LEU A 242 -7.89 -3.79 -4.56
N SER A 243 -7.89 -3.96 -5.88
CA SER A 243 -7.78 -5.28 -6.54
C SER A 243 -6.45 -5.99 -6.30
N TRP A 244 -5.46 -5.34 -5.70
CA TRP A 244 -4.20 -5.97 -5.28
C TRP A 244 -4.32 -6.68 -3.92
N TRP A 245 -5.43 -6.51 -3.20
CA TRP A 245 -5.73 -7.22 -1.94
C TRP A 245 -6.51 -8.54 -2.15
N GLU A 246 -6.90 -8.89 -3.39
CA GLU A 246 -7.50 -10.20 -3.65
C GLU A 246 -6.43 -11.27 -3.38
N PRO A 247 -6.56 -12.11 -2.32
CA PRO A 247 -5.65 -13.22 -2.14
C PRO A 247 -5.72 -14.05 -3.41
N ALA A 248 -4.55 -14.32 -4.01
CA ALA A 248 -4.47 -15.09 -5.24
C ALA A 248 -5.43 -16.28 -5.13
N PRO A 249 -6.33 -16.48 -6.12
CA PRO A 249 -7.34 -17.53 -6.02
C PRO A 249 -6.62 -18.81 -5.65
N GLY A 250 -6.96 -19.35 -4.47
CA GLY A 250 -6.31 -20.55 -3.95
C GLY A 250 -6.26 -21.61 -5.04
N PRO A 251 -5.19 -22.43 -5.12
CA PRO A 251 -5.02 -23.38 -6.20
C PRO A 251 -6.33 -24.14 -6.40
N SER A 252 -6.93 -23.94 -7.58
CA SER A 252 -8.18 -24.59 -7.96
C SER A 252 -8.04 -26.07 -7.63
N PRO A 253 -8.97 -26.67 -6.85
CA PRO A 253 -8.84 -28.08 -6.48
C PRO A 253 -8.67 -28.87 -7.76
N ALA A 254 -7.52 -29.55 -7.87
CA ALA A 254 -7.16 -30.32 -9.05
C ALA A 254 -8.36 -31.22 -9.41
N PRO A 255 -8.72 -31.32 -10.71
CA PRO A 255 -9.84 -32.16 -11.12
C PRO A 255 -9.62 -33.55 -10.54
N VAL A 256 -10.56 -33.98 -9.70
CA VAL A 256 -10.54 -35.30 -9.08
C VAL A 256 -10.61 -36.29 -10.24
N VAL A 257 -9.46 -36.80 -10.67
CA VAL A 257 -9.40 -37.82 -11.71
C VAL A 257 -10.07 -39.05 -11.11
N ALA A 258 -11.31 -39.30 -11.52
CA ALA A 258 -12.02 -40.50 -11.18
C ALA A 258 -11.15 -41.68 -11.62
N VAL A 259 -10.59 -42.39 -10.65
CA VAL A 259 -9.85 -43.63 -10.87
C VAL A 259 -10.88 -44.65 -11.34
N VAL A 260 -11.06 -44.74 -12.65
CA VAL A 260 -11.73 -45.86 -13.29
C VAL A 260 -10.83 -47.07 -13.10
N THR A 261 -11.21 -47.93 -12.15
CA THR A 261 -10.64 -49.25 -11.96
C THR A 261 -10.99 -50.14 -13.14
N THR A 262 -10.14 -50.15 -14.17
CA THR A 262 -10.15 -51.24 -15.17
C THR A 262 -9.43 -52.47 -14.61
N PRO A 263 -9.99 -53.68 -14.78
CA PRO A 263 -9.41 -54.89 -14.24
C PRO A 263 -8.14 -55.29 -15.00
N ARG A 264 -7.20 -55.75 -14.20
CA ARG A 264 -5.86 -56.25 -14.48
C ARG A 264 -5.89 -57.41 -15.48
N GLY A 265 -5.27 -57.22 -16.64
CA GLY A 265 -5.03 -58.25 -17.64
C GLY A 265 -3.67 -58.06 -18.30
N SER A 266 -2.70 -58.86 -17.85
CA SER A 266 -1.55 -59.42 -18.58
C SER A 266 -0.58 -58.54 -19.39
N SER A 267 0.70 -58.67 -19.03
CA SER A 267 1.92 -58.60 -19.87
C SER A 267 2.17 -57.38 -20.76
N ASP A 268 3.14 -56.55 -20.38
CA ASP A 268 4.46 -56.52 -21.04
C ASP A 268 5.34 -55.39 -20.48
N SER A 269 6.35 -55.80 -19.73
CA SER A 269 7.38 -54.95 -19.16
C SER A 269 8.55 -54.81 -20.14
N SER A 270 8.52 -53.85 -21.07
CA SER A 270 9.77 -53.41 -21.75
C SER A 270 9.75 -52.14 -22.61
N ILE A 271 8.88 -51.12 -22.37
CA ILE A 271 8.83 -49.93 -23.25
C ILE A 271 9.00 -48.58 -22.52
N ILE A 272 9.03 -48.54 -21.18
CA ILE A 272 9.05 -47.26 -20.43
C ILE A 272 10.48 -46.67 -20.28
N GLY A 273 11.53 -47.44 -20.59
CA GLY A 273 12.92 -46.98 -20.47
C GLY A 273 13.42 -46.01 -21.55
N MET A 274 12.79 -46.00 -22.74
CA MET A 274 13.27 -45.19 -23.88
C MET A 274 12.63 -43.80 -23.98
N ALA A 275 11.43 -43.60 -23.41
CA ALA A 275 10.72 -42.32 -23.51
C ALA A 275 11.32 -41.20 -22.63
N VAL A 276 11.92 -41.56 -21.49
CA VAL A 276 12.48 -40.57 -20.53
C VAL A 276 13.82 -39.99 -21.03
N VAL A 277 14.60 -40.76 -21.80
CA VAL A 277 15.89 -40.31 -22.33
C VAL A 277 15.72 -39.34 -23.52
N ALA A 278 14.69 -39.55 -24.35
CA ALA A 278 14.42 -38.69 -25.50
C ALA A 278 13.93 -37.29 -25.10
N VAL A 279 13.10 -37.18 -24.06
CA VAL A 279 12.61 -35.88 -23.55
C VAL A 279 13.72 -35.10 -22.86
N GLY A 280 14.63 -35.76 -22.14
CA GLY A 280 15.79 -35.12 -21.52
C GLY A 280 16.77 -34.50 -22.52
N LEU A 281 17.03 -35.20 -23.65
CA LEU A 281 17.93 -34.70 -24.70
C LEU A 281 17.35 -33.49 -25.46
N LEU A 282 16.03 -33.44 -25.67
CA LEU A 282 15.39 -32.30 -26.33
C LEU A 282 15.38 -31.05 -25.45
N ILE A 283 15.19 -31.20 -24.14
CA ILE A 283 15.24 -30.06 -23.20
C ILE A 283 16.67 -29.51 -23.05
N GLY A 284 17.68 -30.39 -23.03
CA GLY A 284 19.10 -29.97 -22.99
C GLY A 284 19.54 -29.22 -24.25
N ALA A 285 19.11 -29.67 -25.44
CA ALA A 285 19.45 -29.01 -26.70
C ALA A 285 18.79 -27.61 -26.83
N ALA A 286 17.55 -27.46 -26.38
CA ALA A 286 16.86 -26.16 -26.36
C ALA A 286 17.52 -25.15 -25.41
N TRP A 287 18.09 -25.62 -24.28
CA TRP A 287 18.83 -24.78 -23.35
C TRP A 287 20.20 -24.35 -23.89
N TRP A 288 20.85 -25.19 -24.70
CA TRP A 288 22.14 -24.86 -25.29
C TRP A 288 22.05 -23.87 -26.46
N VAL A 289 20.96 -23.89 -27.23
CA VAL A 289 20.72 -22.94 -28.33
C VAL A 289 20.38 -21.53 -27.82
N THR A 290 19.84 -21.39 -26.60
CA THR A 290 19.46 -20.08 -26.04
C THR A 290 20.57 -19.38 -25.25
N LYS A 291 21.62 -20.09 -24.82
CA LYS A 291 22.84 -19.48 -24.26
C LYS A 291 23.92 -19.30 -25.33
N GLY A 292 23.63 -18.39 -26.26
CA GLY A 292 24.52 -17.95 -27.32
C GLY A 292 25.99 -17.76 -26.88
N ARG A 293 26.87 -18.07 -27.84
CA ARG A 293 28.33 -18.06 -27.77
C ARG A 293 28.90 -16.87 -27.00
N PRO A 294 29.96 -17.08 -26.19
CA PRO A 294 30.69 -15.97 -25.59
C PRO A 294 31.27 -15.07 -26.69
N ALA A 295 30.99 -13.76 -26.56
CA ALA A 295 31.50 -12.73 -27.44
C ALA A 295 33.05 -12.74 -27.43
N GLU A 296 33.64 -12.75 -28.61
CA GLU A 296 35.08 -12.57 -28.80
C GLU A 296 35.54 -11.21 -28.24
N PRO A 297 36.71 -11.12 -27.61
CA PRO A 297 37.27 -9.85 -27.16
C PRO A 297 37.72 -9.01 -28.37
N PRO A 298 37.50 -7.67 -28.36
CA PRO A 298 37.93 -6.81 -29.46
C PRO A 298 39.46 -6.78 -29.58
N LYS A 299 39.92 -7.05 -30.80
CA LYS A 299 41.30 -7.02 -31.25
C LYS A 299 41.77 -5.55 -31.30
N ASN A 300 42.72 -5.20 -30.45
CA ASN A 300 43.48 -3.94 -30.51
C ASN A 300 44.13 -3.78 -31.90
N ILE A 301 43.84 -2.67 -32.58
CA ILE A 301 44.66 -2.14 -33.68
C ILE A 301 44.85 -0.63 -33.43
N PRO A 302 46.08 -0.11 -33.56
CA PRO A 302 46.46 1.22 -33.09
C PRO A 302 46.10 2.36 -34.05
N ALA A 303 46.18 3.57 -33.48
CA ALA A 303 46.07 4.89 -34.06
C ALA A 303 46.45 5.04 -35.54
N THR A 304 45.63 5.75 -36.29
CA THR A 304 46.06 6.53 -37.45
C THR A 304 45.39 7.91 -37.41
N VAL A 305 46.26 8.90 -37.27
CA VAL A 305 46.07 10.33 -37.39
C VAL A 305 45.63 10.64 -38.82
N GLN A 306 44.53 11.38 -39.01
CA GLN A 306 44.41 12.34 -40.14
C GLN A 306 43.65 13.59 -39.69
N THR A 307 44.44 14.64 -39.48
CA THR A 307 44.12 16.04 -39.68
C THR A 307 43.48 16.25 -41.05
N THR A 308 42.36 16.98 -41.11
CA THR A 308 42.14 17.99 -42.17
C THR A 308 41.17 19.06 -41.68
N ASP A 309 41.68 20.29 -41.74
CA ASP A 309 40.96 21.54 -41.77
C ASP A 309 39.73 21.52 -42.68
N SER A 310 38.63 22.12 -42.23
CA SER A 310 37.75 22.92 -43.08
C SER A 310 36.89 23.88 -42.25
N VAL A 311 37.15 25.16 -42.53
CA VAL A 311 36.56 26.44 -42.09
C VAL A 311 35.07 26.59 -42.49
N PRO A 312 34.29 27.53 -41.91
CA PRO A 312 32.86 27.38 -41.65
C PRO A 312 31.97 27.94 -42.76
N SER A 313 30.74 27.42 -42.86
CA SER A 313 29.72 27.95 -43.76
C SER A 313 28.54 28.53 -42.98
N ALA A 314 28.39 29.85 -43.12
CA ALA A 314 27.29 30.65 -42.63
C ALA A 314 25.99 30.38 -43.42
N ARG A 315 24.87 30.22 -42.70
CA ARG A 315 23.53 30.52 -43.21
C ARG A 315 22.59 30.77 -42.03
N ALA A 316 22.45 32.02 -41.59
CA ALA A 316 21.51 33.01 -42.12
C ALA A 316 20.03 32.57 -42.03
N GLY A 317 19.34 33.10 -41.02
CA GLY A 317 18.00 33.68 -41.19
C GLY A 317 16.81 32.82 -40.79
N LYS A 318 16.18 33.18 -39.65
CA LYS A 318 14.83 33.79 -39.58
C LYS A 318 14.22 33.66 -38.17
N LYS A 319 14.32 34.75 -37.39
CA LYS A 319 13.24 35.27 -36.52
C LYS A 319 12.75 36.57 -37.18
N PRO A 320 11.60 37.18 -36.84
CA PRO A 320 10.61 36.85 -35.81
C PRO A 320 9.15 36.92 -36.33
N THR A 321 8.16 36.37 -35.60
CA THR A 321 6.80 36.95 -35.68
C THR A 321 6.08 36.89 -34.34
N ARG A 322 6.12 38.06 -33.70
CA ARG A 322 5.30 38.54 -32.58
C ARG A 322 3.83 38.60 -33.01
N ARG A 323 2.94 37.89 -32.29
CA ARG A 323 1.49 38.13 -32.30
C ARG A 323 0.94 38.12 -30.86
N LYS A 324 0.87 39.31 -30.26
CA LYS A 324 -0.27 39.79 -29.45
C LYS A 324 -1.18 40.55 -30.44
N PRO A 325 -2.51 40.69 -30.28
CA PRO A 325 -3.25 40.92 -29.04
C PRO A 325 -4.52 40.02 -28.95
N ARG A 326 -5.35 40.04 -27.90
CA ARG A 326 -6.49 40.96 -27.77
C ARG A 326 -7.27 40.60 -26.50
N SER A 327 -7.43 41.56 -25.60
CA SER A 327 -8.38 41.52 -24.48
C SER A 327 -9.81 41.73 -25.01
N PRO A 328 -10.82 41.01 -24.52
CA PRO A 328 -12.20 41.50 -24.48
C PRO A 328 -12.41 42.19 -23.13
N GLN A 329 -12.46 43.52 -23.09
CA GLN A 329 -13.68 44.32 -23.23
C GLN A 329 -14.73 44.03 -22.15
N LYS A 330 -14.64 44.88 -21.13
CA LYS A 330 -15.60 45.12 -20.05
C LYS A 330 -16.89 45.67 -20.67
N SER A 331 -18.01 44.97 -20.53
CA SER A 331 -19.34 45.55 -20.76
C SER A 331 -19.93 45.97 -19.41
N PRO A 332 -20.41 47.23 -19.28
CA PRO A 332 -21.16 47.69 -18.13
C PRO A 332 -22.67 47.55 -18.35
N SER A 333 -23.41 47.73 -17.26
CA SER A 333 -24.76 48.29 -17.23
C SER A 333 -25.93 47.39 -17.61
N GLY A 334 -26.77 47.18 -16.62
CA GLY A 334 -28.09 46.56 -16.73
C GLY A 334 -28.86 46.69 -15.43
N ALA A 335 -28.91 47.92 -14.88
CA ALA A 335 -29.93 48.29 -13.92
C ALA A 335 -31.26 48.53 -14.66
N HIS A 336 -32.35 48.31 -13.92
CA HIS A 336 -33.71 48.85 -14.06
C HIS A 336 -34.85 48.02 -14.68
N ARG A 337 -35.95 48.09 -13.91
CA ARG A 337 -37.38 47.78 -14.14
C ARG A 337 -37.77 46.31 -13.92
N GLN A 338 -38.81 46.00 -13.15
CA GLN A 338 -39.84 46.81 -12.48
C GLN A 338 -40.38 46.03 -11.29
#